data_AF-A0A529NJJ7-F1
#
_entry.id   AF-A0A529NJJ7-F1
#
_cell.length_a   1.000
_cell.length_b   1.000
_cell.length_c   1.000
_cell.angle_alpha   90.00
_cell.angle_beta   90.00
_cell.angle_gamma   90.00
#
_symmetry.space_group_name_H-M   'P 1'
#
loop_
_entity.id
_entity.type
_entity.pdbx_description
1 polymer ?
#
loop_
_entity_poly.entity_id
_entity_poly.type
_entity_poly.pdbx_seq_one_letter_code
_entity_poly.pdbx_strand_id
1 'polypeptide(L)'
;AGDDPSNTSAARTLGVEQTVEAQIGDNIRRALTPYLGPDNFRASVKADVNTDTRQTEETIFDPESRVERSVQSVRTNENSNQKQASTPTSVEQNLPETQAASTEGPQSTSQNDRKEEITNYEINSKKIATVSNGYTVTKMS
;
A
#
# COMPACT_ATOMS: atom_id res chain seq x y z
N ALA A 1 -22.07 19.70 -12.49
CA ALA A 1 -22.46 19.42 -11.09
C ALA A 1 -22.57 20.78 -10.42
N GLY A 2 -23.80 21.17 -10.06
CA GLY A 2 -24.11 22.53 -9.62
C GLY A 2 -23.68 22.74 -8.18
N ASP A 3 -22.78 23.68 -7.99
CA ASP A 3 -22.49 24.27 -6.69
C ASP A 3 -23.66 25.22 -6.37
N ASP A 4 -24.52 24.85 -5.42
CA ASP A 4 -25.66 25.68 -5.02
C ASP A 4 -25.18 26.73 -4.01
N PRO A 5 -25.13 28.03 -4.37
CA PRO A 5 -24.57 29.08 -3.53
C PRO A 5 -25.38 29.34 -2.24
N SER A 6 -26.58 28.77 -2.13
CA SER A 6 -27.45 28.87 -0.95
C SER A 6 -27.07 27.91 0.19
N ASN A 7 -26.15 26.96 -0.04
CA ASN A 7 -25.71 26.00 0.97
C ASN A 7 -24.29 26.29 1.46
N THR A 8 -24.00 27.56 1.75
CA THR A 8 -22.70 27.99 2.29
C THR A 8 -22.46 27.30 3.64
N SER A 9 -21.30 26.66 3.82
CA SER A 9 -20.92 25.97 5.06
C SER A 9 -21.14 26.83 6.31
N ALA A 10 -20.91 28.14 6.20
CA ALA A 10 -21.17 29.11 7.27
C ALA A 10 -22.66 29.16 7.71
N ALA A 11 -23.62 29.14 6.78
CA ALA A 11 -25.05 29.16 7.11
C ALA A 11 -25.47 27.85 7.81
N ARG A 12 -24.90 26.71 7.40
CA ARG A 12 -25.09 25.42 8.06
C ARG A 12 -24.53 25.44 9.48
N THR A 13 -23.30 25.94 9.68
CA THR A 13 -22.69 26.02 11.01
C THR A 13 -23.51 26.89 11.96
N LEU A 14 -23.92 28.08 11.53
CA LEU A 14 -24.76 28.97 12.36
C LEU A 14 -26.09 28.33 12.76
N GLY A 15 -26.74 27.61 11.84
CA GLY A 15 -27.98 26.89 12.13
C GLY A 15 -27.80 25.75 13.12
N VAL A 16 -26.69 25.00 13.01
CA VAL A 16 -26.35 23.94 13.97
C VAL A 16 -26.03 24.52 15.33
N GLU A 17 -25.21 25.57 15.42
CA GLU A 17 -24.89 26.26 16.67
C GLU A 17 -26.15 26.71 17.41
N GLN A 18 -27.05 27.42 16.71
CA GLN A 18 -28.30 27.91 17.32
C GLN A 18 -29.18 26.75 17.83
N THR A 19 -29.24 25.65 17.08
CA THR A 19 -30.01 24.46 17.48
C THR A 19 -29.41 23.81 18.72
N VAL A 20 -28.09 23.66 18.76
CA VAL A 20 -27.36 23.09 19.89
C VAL A 20 -27.50 23.95 21.14
N GLU A 21 -27.30 25.28 21.01
CA GLU A 21 -27.46 26.24 22.10
C GLU A 21 -28.88 26.19 22.69
N ALA A 22 -29.91 26.16 21.85
CA ALA A 22 -31.30 26.06 22.29
C ALA A 22 -31.59 24.74 23.03
N GLN A 23 -31.17 23.60 22.46
CA GLN A 23 -31.38 22.29 23.07
C GLN A 23 -30.70 22.18 24.44
N ILE A 24 -29.46 22.65 24.55
CA ILE A 24 -28.72 22.63 25.82
C ILE A 24 -29.37 23.57 26.82
N GLY A 25 -29.74 24.79 26.41
CA GLY A 25 -30.44 25.75 27.26
C GLY A 25 -31.75 25.20 27.82
N ASP A 26 -32.55 24.54 26.98
CA ASP A 26 -33.80 23.89 27.39
C ASP A 26 -33.56 22.71 28.34
N ASN A 27 -32.51 21.93 28.12
CA ASN A 27 -32.13 20.83 29.00
C ASN A 27 -31.67 21.34 30.38
N ILE A 28 -30.85 22.39 30.42
CA ILE A 28 -30.44 23.05 31.67
C ILE A 28 -31.67 23.57 32.40
N ARG A 29 -32.58 24.25 31.69
CA ARG A 29 -33.81 24.77 32.29
C ARG A 29 -34.63 23.63 32.91
N ARG A 30 -34.92 22.58 32.14
CA ARG A 30 -35.69 21.42 32.59
C ARG A 30 -35.05 20.74 33.80
N ALA A 31 -33.73 20.62 33.83
CA ALA A 31 -33.00 19.97 34.92
C ALA A 31 -33.05 20.77 36.23
N LEU A 32 -33.03 22.11 36.15
CA LEU A 32 -32.95 22.98 37.32
C LEU A 32 -34.31 23.49 37.82
N THR A 33 -35.34 23.50 36.97
CA THR A 33 -36.70 23.96 37.32
C THR A 33 -37.26 23.32 38.61
N PRO A 34 -37.15 22.00 38.87
CA PRO A 34 -37.71 21.40 40.09
C PRO A 34 -37.08 21.91 41.39
N TYR A 35 -35.85 22.43 41.33
CA TYR A 35 -35.09 22.85 42.51
C TYR A 35 -35.16 24.36 42.73
N LEU A 36 -35.07 25.13 41.64
CA LEU A 36 -34.99 26.59 41.70
C LEU A 36 -36.35 27.25 41.45
N GLY A 37 -37.30 26.56 40.81
CA GLY A 37 -38.50 27.17 40.27
C GLY A 37 -38.24 27.88 38.93
N PRO A 38 -39.23 27.95 38.03
CA PRO A 38 -39.02 28.40 36.64
C PRO A 38 -38.65 29.88 36.51
N ASP A 39 -39.03 30.73 37.47
CA ASP A 39 -38.83 32.19 37.39
C ASP A 39 -37.57 32.68 38.12
N ASN A 40 -36.93 31.81 38.91
CA ASN A 40 -35.83 32.21 39.80
C ASN A 40 -34.44 32.03 39.18
N PHE A 41 -34.35 31.56 37.93
CA PHE A 41 -33.06 31.43 37.24
C PHE A 41 -33.22 31.64 35.73
N ARG A 42 -32.10 31.97 35.09
CA ARG A 42 -31.98 32.05 33.62
C ARG A 42 -30.71 31.31 33.21
N ALA A 43 -30.81 30.56 32.12
CA ALA A 43 -29.67 29.91 31.50
C ALA A 43 -29.45 30.53 30.12
N SER A 44 -28.20 30.86 29.83
CA SER A 44 -27.73 31.27 28.51
C SER A 44 -26.62 30.30 28.13
N VAL A 45 -26.60 29.85 26.88
CA VAL A 45 -25.59 28.92 26.38
C VAL A 45 -25.02 29.51 25.12
N LYS A 46 -23.69 29.53 25.05
CA LYS A 46 -22.92 29.81 23.84
C LYS A 46 -22.13 28.54 23.50
N ALA A 47 -22.25 28.05 22.28
CA ALA A 47 -21.56 26.84 21.85
C ALA A 47 -20.77 27.10 20.56
N ASP A 48 -19.48 26.72 20.59
CA ASP A 48 -18.65 26.68 19.39
C ASP A 48 -18.73 25.27 18.80
N VAL A 49 -19.23 25.14 17.58
CA VAL A 49 -19.49 23.83 16.95
C VAL A 49 -18.60 23.64 15.72
N ASN A 50 -17.95 22.48 15.64
CA ASN A 50 -17.24 22.04 14.44
C ASN A 50 -18.20 21.18 13.60
N THR A 51 -18.44 21.61 12.36
CA THR A 51 -19.30 20.94 11.36
C THR A 51 -18.50 20.37 10.19
N ASP A 52 -17.18 20.26 10.36
CA ASP A 52 -16.28 19.80 9.31
C ASP A 52 -16.62 18.36 8.91
N THR A 53 -16.66 18.13 7.60
CA THR A 53 -16.81 16.79 7.06
C THR A 53 -15.45 16.11 7.05
N ARG A 54 -15.37 14.90 7.62
CA ARG A 54 -14.14 14.09 7.60
C ARG A 54 -14.33 12.86 6.71
N GLN A 55 -13.47 12.72 5.71
CA GLN A 55 -13.33 11.50 4.93
C GLN A 55 -12.03 10.80 5.34
N THR A 56 -12.11 9.52 5.67
CA THR A 56 -10.94 8.68 5.95
C THR A 56 -10.94 7.51 4.97
N GLU A 57 -9.84 7.37 4.23
CA GLU A 57 -9.63 6.31 3.26
C GLU A 57 -8.55 5.36 3.78
N GLU A 58 -8.91 4.10 3.92
CA GLU A 58 -8.01 3.05 4.37
C GLU A 58 -7.90 1.98 3.28
N THR A 59 -6.66 1.64 2.91
CA THR A 59 -6.36 0.47 2.08
C THR A 59 -5.62 -0.54 2.92
N ILE A 60 -6.29 -1.65 3.22
CA ILE A 60 -5.75 -2.74 4.03
C ILE A 60 -5.32 -3.86 3.06
N PHE A 61 -4.09 -4.32 3.20
CA PHE A 61 -3.57 -5.48 2.48
C PHE A 61 -3.49 -6.67 3.42
N ASP A 62 -3.93 -7.84 2.95
CA ASP A 62 -3.78 -9.10 3.68
C ASP A 62 -2.63 -9.92 3.07
N PRO A 63 -1.43 -9.92 3.68
CA PRO A 63 -0.28 -10.64 3.16
C PRO A 63 -0.36 -12.16 3.35
N GLU A 64 -1.25 -12.64 4.22
CA GLU A 64 -1.46 -14.07 4.47
C GLU A 64 -2.39 -14.67 3.41
N SER A 65 -3.37 -13.90 2.92
CA SER A 65 -4.24 -14.29 1.82
C SER A 65 -3.61 -14.07 0.43
N ARG A 66 -2.29 -14.23 0.30
CA ARG A 66 -1.58 -14.10 -0.99
C ARG A 66 -1.87 -15.30 -1.89
N VAL A 67 -2.15 -15.04 -3.16
CA VAL A 67 -2.35 -16.08 -4.18
C VAL A 67 -1.27 -15.93 -5.25
N GLU A 68 -0.60 -17.02 -5.60
CA GLU A 68 0.38 -17.02 -6.69
C GLU A 68 -0.32 -16.75 -8.03
N ARG A 69 0.16 -15.74 -8.76
CA ARG A 69 -0.39 -15.34 -10.07
C ARG A 69 0.38 -15.97 -11.22
N SER A 70 1.71 -16.03 -11.14
CA SER A 70 2.55 -16.67 -12.16
C SER A 70 3.94 -17.03 -11.62
N VAL A 71 4.48 -18.15 -12.07
CA VAL A 71 5.88 -18.53 -11.83
C VAL A 71 6.61 -18.59 -13.17
N GLN A 72 7.68 -17.82 -13.33
CA GLN A 72 8.58 -17.89 -14.48
C GLN A 72 9.93 -18.46 -14.02
N SER A 73 10.29 -19.64 -14.54
CA SER A 73 11.59 -20.25 -14.27
C SER A 73 12.44 -20.24 -15.53
N VAL A 74 13.65 -19.67 -15.44
CA VAL A 74 14.65 -19.69 -16.51
C VAL A 74 15.80 -20.58 -16.06
N ARG A 75 16.11 -21.61 -16.84
CA ARG A 75 17.26 -22.49 -16.61
C ARG A 75 18.17 -22.44 -17.83
N THR A 76 19.41 -22.01 -17.62
CA THR A 76 20.46 -22.03 -18.64
C THR A 76 21.53 -23.02 -18.21
N ASN A 77 21.82 -23.98 -19.07
CA ASN A 77 22.90 -24.95 -18.93
C ASN A 77 23.85 -24.74 -20.11
N GLU A 78 25.01 -24.15 -19.86
CA GLU A 78 26.08 -24.02 -20.86
C GLU A 78 27.17 -25.04 -20.55
N ASN A 79 27.36 -25.99 -21.47
CA ASN A 79 28.44 -26.96 -21.42
C ASN A 79 29.35 -26.72 -22.62
N SER A 80 30.58 -26.28 -22.35
CA SER A 80 31.58 -26.03 -23.39
C SER A 80 32.74 -26.99 -23.21
N ASN A 81 32.94 -27.87 -24.20
CA ASN A 81 34.05 -28.81 -24.25
C ASN A 81 34.95 -28.42 -25.42
N GLN A 82 36.10 -27.82 -25.12
CA GLN A 82 37.12 -27.50 -26.11
C GLN A 82 38.20 -28.58 -26.05
N LYS A 83 38.30 -29.41 -27.10
CA LYS A 83 39.45 -30.30 -27.32
C LYS A 83 40.31 -29.69 -28.41
N GLN A 84 41.53 -29.28 -28.07
CA GLN A 84 42.47 -28.79 -29.07
C GLN A 84 43.41 -29.93 -29.46
N ALA A 85 43.34 -30.39 -30.71
CA ALA A 85 44.28 -31.39 -31.21
C ALA A 85 45.65 -30.72 -31.38
N SER A 86 46.64 -31.17 -30.61
CA SER A 86 48.03 -30.75 -30.77
C SER A 86 48.74 -31.72 -31.70
N THR A 87 49.03 -31.31 -32.93
CA THR A 87 50.05 -31.97 -33.75
C THR A 87 51.42 -31.46 -33.30
N PRO A 88 52.33 -32.32 -32.79
CA PRO A 88 53.70 -31.89 -32.57
C PRO A 88 54.30 -31.48 -33.92
N THR A 89 54.94 -30.31 -33.97
CA THR A 89 55.78 -29.87 -35.10
C THR A 89 57.23 -29.94 -34.66
N SER A 90 57.87 -31.10 -34.79
CA SER A 90 59.33 -31.23 -34.73
C SER A 90 59.88 -31.55 -36.12
N VAL A 91 61.13 -31.14 -36.36
CA VAL A 91 61.83 -31.39 -37.63
C VAL A 91 62.10 -32.88 -37.91
N GLU A 92 61.95 -33.76 -36.92
CA GLU A 92 62.12 -35.21 -37.04
C GLU A 92 60.90 -35.95 -37.65
N GLN A 93 59.76 -35.28 -37.85
CA GLN A 93 58.57 -35.87 -38.47
C GLN A 93 58.59 -35.88 -40.01
N ASN A 94 59.67 -35.42 -40.66
CA ASN A 94 59.82 -35.40 -42.12
C ASN A 94 60.56 -36.63 -42.68
N LEU A 95 60.68 -37.72 -41.90
CA LEU A 95 61.30 -38.96 -42.33
C LEU A 95 60.22 -39.99 -42.76
N PRO A 96 60.40 -40.74 -43.87
CA PRO A 96 59.30 -41.49 -44.51
C PRO A 96 58.69 -42.68 -43.72
N GLU A 97 59.19 -42.99 -42.52
CA GLU A 97 58.86 -44.24 -41.80
C GLU A 97 58.63 -44.02 -40.28
N THR A 98 58.05 -42.88 -39.88
CA THR A 98 57.69 -42.68 -38.45
C THR A 98 56.20 -42.45 -38.30
N GLN A 99 55.49 -43.46 -37.77
CA GLN A 99 54.10 -43.33 -37.36
C GLN A 99 54.07 -42.52 -36.05
N ALA A 100 53.89 -41.20 -36.15
CA ALA A 100 53.81 -40.33 -35.00
C ALA A 100 52.56 -40.67 -34.17
N ALA A 101 52.74 -41.07 -32.91
CA ALA A 101 51.64 -41.20 -31.97
C ALA A 101 51.02 -39.82 -31.72
N SER A 102 49.73 -39.67 -32.01
CA SER A 102 48.97 -38.47 -31.72
C SER A 102 48.84 -38.30 -30.20
N THR A 103 49.50 -37.28 -29.65
CA THR A 103 49.33 -36.89 -28.24
C THR A 103 48.04 -36.07 -28.09
N GLU A 104 47.16 -36.47 -27.17
CA GLU A 104 45.97 -35.70 -26.83
C GLU A 104 46.38 -34.31 -26.28
N GLY A 105 45.92 -33.26 -26.95
CA GLY A 105 46.16 -31.88 -26.51
C GLY A 105 45.26 -31.48 -25.34
N PRO A 106 45.50 -30.32 -24.70
CA PRO A 106 44.77 -29.90 -23.52
C PRO A 106 43.27 -29.82 -23.79
N GLN A 107 42.51 -30.49 -22.92
CA GLN A 107 41.05 -30.47 -22.93
C GLN A 107 40.58 -29.50 -21.84
N SER A 108 39.81 -28.50 -22.23
CA SER A 108 39.14 -27.60 -21.29
C SER A 108 37.64 -27.86 -21.33
N THR A 109 37.07 -28.14 -20.17
CA THR A 109 35.63 -28.27 -19.97
C THR A 109 35.19 -27.15 -19.05
N SER A 110 34.23 -26.33 -19.46
CA SER A 110 33.57 -25.36 -18.60
C SER A 110 32.07 -25.64 -18.56
N GLN A 111 31.55 -25.76 -17.35
CA GLN A 111 30.12 -25.90 -17.11
C GLN A 111 29.60 -24.68 -16.35
N ASN A 112 28.54 -24.07 -16.86
CA ASN A 112 27.88 -22.93 -16.25
C ASN A 112 26.38 -23.19 -16.12
N ASP A 113 25.87 -23.11 -14.89
CA ASP A 113 24.50 -23.41 -14.50
C ASP A 113 23.85 -22.15 -13.94
N ARG A 114 22.81 -21.62 -14.62
CA ARG A 114 22.01 -20.48 -14.14
C ARG A 114 20.57 -20.92 -13.93
N LYS A 115 20.04 -20.72 -12.73
CA LYS A 115 18.62 -20.91 -12.41
C LYS A 115 18.06 -19.60 -11.86
N GLU A 116 17.03 -19.09 -12.52
CA GLU A 116 16.23 -17.96 -12.05
C GLU A 116 14.78 -18.38 -11.85
N GLU A 117 14.15 -17.83 -10.83
CA GLU A 117 12.74 -18.05 -10.52
C GLU A 117 12.11 -16.72 -10.11
N ILE A 118 11.07 -16.31 -10.82
CA ILE A 118 10.28 -15.12 -10.55
C ILE A 118 8.86 -15.58 -10.22
N THR A 119 8.40 -15.28 -9.01
CA THR A 119 7.03 -15.58 -8.56
C THR A 119 6.28 -14.28 -8.35
N ASN A 120 5.22 -14.07 -9.11
CA ASN A 120 4.30 -12.95 -8.95
C ASN A 120 3.16 -13.37 -8.03
N TYR A 121 2.80 -12.50 -7.09
CA TYR A 121 1.67 -12.70 -6.18
C TYR A 121 0.57 -11.68 -6.48
N GLU A 122 -0.67 -12.10 -6.26
CA GLU A 122 -1.82 -11.22 -6.11
C GLU A 122 -2.18 -11.13 -4.63
N ILE A 123 -2.27 -9.91 -4.12
CA ILE A 123 -2.57 -9.63 -2.71
C ILE A 123 -3.95 -9.00 -2.65
N ASN A 124 -4.81 -9.58 -1.81
CA ASN A 124 -6.13 -9.01 -1.56
C ASN A 124 -6.01 -7.64 -0.91
N SER A 125 -6.80 -6.68 -1.41
CA SER A 125 -6.91 -5.36 -0.79
C SER A 125 -8.36 -5.06 -0.42
N LYS A 126 -8.55 -4.47 0.75
CA LYS A 126 -9.84 -3.94 1.20
C LYS A 126 -9.73 -2.43 1.26
N LYS A 127 -10.58 -1.76 0.49
CA LYS A 127 -10.75 -0.30 0.56
C LYS A 127 -11.93 0.04 1.45
N ILE A 128 -11.69 0.84 2.47
CA ILE A 128 -12.72 1.35 3.38
C ILE A 128 -12.74 2.87 3.22
N ALA A 129 -13.91 3.41 2.89
CA ALA A 129 -14.15 4.85 2.86
C ALA A 129 -15.17 5.19 3.95
N THR A 130 -14.71 5.88 4.99
CA THR A 130 -15.58 6.34 6.08
C THR A 130 -15.81 7.83 5.93
N VAL A 131 -17.08 8.21 5.77
CA VAL A 131 -17.51 9.61 5.70
C VAL A 131 -18.26 9.94 6.99
N SER A 132 -17.69 10.85 7.79
CA SER A 132 -18.31 11.34 9.02
C SER A 132 -18.98 12.68 8.73
N ASN A 133 -20.32 12.64 8.63
CA ASN A 133 -21.18 13.81 8.50
C ASN A 133 -21.88 14.04 9.83
N GLY A 134 -21.42 15.03 10.58
CA GLY A 134 -21.95 15.34 11.90
C GLY A 134 -21.36 16.64 12.41
N TYR A 135 -21.59 16.89 13.70
CA TYR A 135 -21.00 18.03 14.37
C TYR A 135 -20.47 17.63 15.74
N THR A 136 -19.46 18.34 16.20
CA THR A 136 -18.91 18.18 17.55
C THR A 136 -18.91 19.53 18.25
N VAL A 137 -19.29 19.55 19.54
CA VAL A 137 -19.18 20.76 20.36
C VAL A 137 -17.72 20.90 20.78
N THR A 138 -17.06 21.94 20.29
CA THR A 138 -15.65 22.21 20.59
C THR A 138 -15.51 22.94 21.92
N LYS A 139 -16.43 23.87 22.21
CA LYS A 139 -16.45 24.63 23.46
C LYS A 139 -17.88 25.05 23.81
N MET A 140 -18.13 25.24 25.10
CA MET A 140 -19.40 25.74 25.64
C MET A 140 -19.14 26.71 26.78
N SER A 141 -19.95 27.78 26.89
CA SER A 141 -20.00 28.71 28.02
C SER A 141 -21.40 29.19 28.34
#